data_AF-A0A349K7W5-F1
#
_entry.id   AF-A0A349K7W5-F1
#
_cell.length_a   1.000
_cell.length_b   1.000
_cell.length_c   1.000
_cell.angle_alpha   90.00
_cell.angle_beta   90.00
_cell.angle_gamma   90.00
#
_symmetry.space_group_name_H-M   'P 1'
#
loop_
_entity.id
_entity.type
_entity.pdbx_description
1 polymer ?
#
loop_
_entity_poly.entity_id
_entity_poly.type
_entity_poly.pdbx_seq_one_letter_code
_entity_poly.pdbx_strand_id
1 'polypeptide(L)'
;GVRFNLNRGGSAGVEDLVSMAKRIYDLVGWHVELYLGAESLSYLEDKIPALPKVCIDHLGISDSNFEILLNLIRDGLAIKATGFGRVDLNVEETIREIHKVSPDALMFGTDLPSTRARRVYSDQDFYTVLDVLGENEAQKVFSENAINFYGLEKTQA
;
A
#
# COMPACT_ATOMS: atom_id res chain seq x y z
N GLY A 1 7.99 -4.93 -9.40
CA GLY A 1 8.45 -4.71 -8.02
C GLY A 1 8.87 -6.02 -7.40
N VAL A 2 9.45 -5.99 -6.20
CA VAL A 2 9.83 -7.17 -5.41
C VAL A 2 9.13 -7.13 -4.06
N ARG A 3 8.53 -8.22 -3.60
CA ARG A 3 7.74 -8.25 -2.36
C ARG A 3 8.53 -8.84 -1.18
N PHE A 4 8.52 -8.12 -0.05
CA PHE A 4 9.04 -8.55 1.24
C PHE A 4 7.87 -8.94 2.15
N ASN A 5 7.88 -10.18 2.64
CA ASN A 5 6.88 -10.69 3.57
C ASN A 5 7.43 -10.64 4.99
N LEU A 6 7.20 -9.52 5.68
CA LEU A 6 7.73 -9.26 7.01
C LEU A 6 6.81 -9.79 8.12
N ASN A 7 5.53 -10.00 7.81
CA ASN A 7 4.56 -10.57 8.76
C ASN A 7 4.77 -12.07 9.03
N ARG A 8 5.28 -12.83 8.04
CA ARG A 8 5.26 -14.30 8.10
C ARG A 8 6.62 -14.98 7.99
N GLY A 9 7.71 -14.20 8.00
CA GLY A 9 9.07 -14.70 7.79
C GLY A 9 9.29 -15.11 6.33
N GLY A 10 9.83 -14.18 5.54
CA GLY A 10 10.37 -14.46 4.21
C GLY A 10 11.85 -14.83 4.25
N SER A 11 12.43 -15.11 3.09
CA SER A 11 13.87 -15.40 2.95
C SER A 11 14.78 -14.18 3.16
N ALA A 12 14.23 -12.96 3.06
CA ALA A 12 14.93 -11.70 3.34
C ALA A 12 14.29 -11.00 4.55
N GLY A 13 15.13 -10.64 5.52
CA GLY A 13 14.73 -9.95 6.75
C GLY A 13 14.68 -8.43 6.62
N VAL A 14 14.40 -7.76 7.73
CA VAL A 14 14.37 -6.29 7.82
C VAL A 14 15.77 -5.70 7.61
N GLU A 15 16.80 -6.46 7.96
CA GLU A 15 18.22 -6.10 7.90
C GLU A 15 18.68 -5.86 6.46
N ASP A 16 18.15 -6.64 5.51
CA ASP A 16 18.48 -6.55 4.09
C ASP A 16 17.56 -5.59 3.33
N LEU A 17 16.45 -5.14 3.94
CA LEU A 17 15.40 -4.41 3.25
C LEU A 17 15.93 -3.15 2.54
N VAL A 18 16.67 -2.30 3.26
CA VAL A 18 17.13 -1.01 2.73
C VAL A 18 18.19 -1.21 1.63
N SER A 19 19.15 -2.11 1.86
CA SER A 19 20.23 -2.37 0.90
C SER A 19 19.69 -2.99 -0.39
N MET A 20 18.77 -3.96 -0.29
CA MET A 20 18.11 -4.58 -1.43
C MET A 20 17.20 -3.60 -2.16
N ALA A 21 16.38 -2.82 -1.45
CA ALA A 21 15.48 -1.84 -2.07
C ALA A 21 16.24 -0.81 -2.89
N LYS A 22 17.35 -0.27 -2.35
CA LYS A 22 18.23 0.66 -3.08
C LYS A 22 18.83 -0.01 -4.32
N ARG A 23 19.41 -1.20 -4.18
CA ARG A 23 20.00 -1.92 -5.31
C ARG A 23 18.98 -2.23 -6.42
N ILE A 24 17.78 -2.68 -6.05
CA ILE A 24 16.70 -2.98 -7.01
C ILE A 24 16.30 -1.71 -7.76
N TYR A 25 16.15 -0.60 -7.04
CA TYR A 25 15.79 0.67 -7.64
C TYR A 25 16.89 1.22 -8.55
N ASP A 26 18.15 1.20 -8.11
CA ASP A 26 19.27 1.70 -8.91
C ASP A 26 19.49 0.90 -10.21
N LEU A 27 19.22 -0.41 -10.18
CA LEU A 27 19.40 -1.29 -11.34
C LEU A 27 18.24 -1.22 -12.35
N VAL A 28 17.00 -1.18 -11.87
CA VAL A 28 15.81 -1.37 -12.72
C VAL A 28 14.63 -0.46 -12.38
N GLY A 29 14.79 0.50 -11.47
CA GLY A 29 13.74 1.46 -11.08
C GLY A 29 12.53 0.85 -10.35
N TRP A 30 12.63 -0.40 -9.92
CA TRP A 30 11.51 -1.10 -9.31
C TRP A 30 11.31 -0.71 -7.84
N HIS A 31 10.05 -0.71 -7.42
CA HIS A 31 9.67 -0.58 -6.02
C HIS A 31 9.81 -1.90 -5.27
N VAL A 32 9.92 -1.80 -3.95
CA VAL A 32 9.66 -2.91 -3.04
C VAL A 32 8.23 -2.84 -2.51
N GLU A 33 7.62 -3.98 -2.28
CA GLU A 33 6.28 -4.10 -1.70
C GLU A 33 6.38 -4.76 -0.32
N LEU A 34 5.79 -4.14 0.69
CA LEU A 34 5.86 -4.59 2.08
C LEU A 34 4.53 -5.18 2.52
N TYR A 35 4.55 -6.46 2.86
CA TYR A 35 3.46 -7.09 3.60
C TYR A 35 3.79 -7.14 5.08
N LEU A 36 3.13 -6.25 5.83
CA LEU A 36 3.40 -5.94 7.23
C LEU A 36 2.49 -6.75 8.17
N GLY A 37 2.98 -6.99 9.39
CA GLY A 37 2.17 -7.44 10.52
C GLY A 37 1.75 -6.27 11.41
N ALA A 38 0.90 -6.55 12.40
CA ALA A 38 0.28 -5.53 13.26
C ALA A 38 1.27 -4.61 13.98
N GLU A 39 2.48 -5.08 14.28
CA GLU A 39 3.50 -4.29 14.98
C GLU A 39 4.68 -3.94 14.05
N SER A 40 4.66 -4.30 12.77
CA SER A 40 5.85 -4.17 11.92
C SER A 40 6.22 -2.72 11.60
N LEU A 41 5.25 -1.80 11.56
CA LEU A 41 5.49 -0.42 11.14
C LEU A 41 6.34 0.35 12.16
N SER A 42 6.16 0.12 13.46
CA SER A 42 6.97 0.75 14.51
C SER A 42 8.47 0.38 14.42
N TYR A 43 8.80 -0.83 14.00
CA TYR A 43 10.20 -1.26 13.79
C TYR A 43 10.81 -0.79 12.46
N LEU A 44 9.97 -0.29 11.55
CA LEU A 44 10.36 0.10 10.19
C LEU A 44 10.25 1.61 9.95
N GLU A 45 9.76 2.38 10.92
CA GLU A 45 9.56 3.82 10.81
C GLU A 45 10.86 4.56 10.45
N ASP A 46 12.01 4.10 10.95
CA ASP A 46 13.34 4.63 10.63
C ASP A 46 13.87 4.17 9.26
N LYS A 47 13.33 3.08 8.72
CA LYS A 47 13.81 2.43 7.48
C LYS A 47 13.00 2.80 6.25
N ILE A 48 11.68 2.94 6.38
CA ILE A 48 10.76 3.29 5.28
C ILE A 48 11.18 4.60 4.58
N PRO A 49 11.61 5.67 5.29
CA PRO A 49 12.12 6.88 4.65
C PRO A 49 13.34 6.65 3.75
N ALA A 50 14.15 5.63 4.03
CA ALA A 50 15.34 5.30 3.24
C ALA A 50 15.05 4.46 1.99
N LEU A 51 13.81 3.99 1.80
CA LEU A 51 13.40 3.20 0.64
C LEU A 51 13.09 4.13 -0.55
N PRO A 52 13.74 3.97 -1.71
CA PRO A 52 13.55 4.91 -2.82
C PRO A 52 12.14 4.87 -3.41
N LYS A 53 11.53 3.69 -3.48
CA LYS A 53 10.16 3.48 -3.95
C LYS A 53 9.54 2.28 -3.25
N VAL A 54 8.42 2.48 -2.57
CA VAL A 54 7.82 1.47 -1.68
C VAL A 54 6.31 1.44 -1.80
N CYS A 55 5.74 0.25 -1.76
CA CYS A 55 4.31 0.01 -1.66
C CYS A 55 4.00 -0.71 -0.33
N ILE A 56 3.05 -0.23 0.45
CA ILE A 56 2.55 -0.91 1.66
C ILE A 56 1.25 -1.63 1.30
N ASP A 57 1.21 -2.94 1.54
CA ASP A 57 0.01 -3.74 1.26
C ASP A 57 -1.11 -3.46 2.28
N HIS A 58 -2.35 -3.59 1.80
CA HIS A 58 -3.56 -3.73 2.62
C HIS A 58 -3.73 -2.65 3.71
N LEU A 59 -3.55 -1.38 3.35
CA LEU A 59 -3.70 -0.23 4.26
C LEU A 59 -2.80 -0.27 5.52
N GLY A 60 -1.69 -1.02 5.51
CA GLY A 60 -0.72 -1.05 6.62
C GLY A 60 -1.13 -1.90 7.84
N ILE A 61 -2.25 -2.63 7.75
CA ILE A 61 -2.84 -3.59 8.70
C ILE A 61 -2.47 -3.40 10.18
N SER A 62 -3.07 -2.38 10.81
CA SER A 62 -3.58 -2.32 12.20
C SER A 62 -3.91 -0.86 12.54
N ASP A 63 -4.96 -0.60 13.33
CA ASP A 63 -5.23 0.75 13.88
C ASP A 63 -4.01 1.31 14.64
N SER A 64 -3.24 0.45 15.33
CA SER A 64 -2.04 0.85 16.07
C SER A 64 -0.94 1.47 15.20
N ASN A 65 -0.95 1.21 13.89
CA ASN A 65 0.06 1.73 12.96
C ASN A 65 -0.41 2.98 12.21
N PHE A 66 -1.65 3.42 12.41
CA PHE A 66 -2.27 4.40 11.52
C PHE A 66 -1.56 5.75 11.55
N GLU A 67 -1.27 6.29 12.73
CA GLU A 67 -0.54 7.57 12.84
C GLU A 67 0.87 7.49 12.23
N ILE A 68 1.58 6.39 12.46
CA ILE A 68 2.91 6.14 11.88
C ILE A 68 2.80 6.10 10.35
N LEU A 69 1.80 5.38 9.82
CA LEU A 69 1.57 5.28 8.37
C LEU A 69 1.33 6.66 7.75
N LEU A 70 0.49 7.50 8.37
CA LEU A 70 0.22 8.85 7.87
C LEU A 70 1.48 9.73 7.83
N ASN A 71 2.33 9.64 8.86
CA ASN A 71 3.60 10.39 8.93
C ASN A 71 4.64 9.94 7.89
N LEU A 72 4.52 8.71 7.38
CA LEU A 72 5.44 8.17 6.38
C LEU A 72 5.04 8.51 4.94
N ILE A 73 3.81 9.01 4.71
CA ILE A 73 3.34 9.34 3.35
C ILE A 73 4.22 10.43 2.74
N ARG A 74 4.75 10.13 1.55
CA ARG A 74 5.63 11.00 0.76
C ARG A 74 5.70 10.49 -0.68
N ASP A 75 6.34 11.28 -1.55
CA ASP A 75 6.66 10.86 -2.90
C ASP A 75 7.42 9.52 -2.92
N GLY A 76 6.99 8.63 -3.81
CA GLY A 76 7.54 7.28 -3.94
C GLY A 76 7.00 6.26 -2.94
N LEU A 77 6.12 6.65 -2.01
CA LEU A 77 5.35 5.73 -1.18
C LEU A 77 3.92 5.59 -1.72
N ALA A 78 3.48 4.36 -1.92
CA ALA A 78 2.09 4.04 -2.22
C ALA A 78 1.53 3.06 -1.18
N ILE A 79 0.21 3.08 -1.01
CA ILE A 79 -0.55 2.25 -0.08
C ILE A 79 -1.66 1.57 -0.86
N LYS A 80 -1.76 0.25 -0.73
CA LYS A 80 -2.82 -0.49 -1.40
C LYS A 80 -4.11 -0.51 -0.58
N ALA A 81 -5.15 0.12 -1.12
CA ALA A 81 -6.54 -0.05 -0.70
C ALA A 81 -7.05 -1.42 -1.19
N THR A 82 -6.70 -2.46 -0.43
CA THR A 82 -6.93 -3.87 -0.79
C THR A 82 -7.21 -4.68 0.47
N GLY A 83 -7.85 -5.85 0.32
CA GLY A 83 -7.98 -6.80 1.42
C GLY A 83 -8.81 -6.27 2.60
N PHE A 84 -9.89 -5.55 2.35
CA PHE A 84 -10.70 -4.97 3.43
C PHE A 84 -11.24 -6.04 4.40
N GLY A 85 -11.45 -7.27 3.93
CA GLY A 85 -11.84 -8.40 4.77
C GLY A 85 -10.75 -9.01 5.66
N ARG A 86 -9.48 -8.55 5.59
CA ARG A 86 -8.38 -9.03 6.45
C ARG A 86 -7.85 -7.98 7.42
N VAL A 87 -8.24 -6.72 7.28
CA VAL A 87 -7.76 -5.65 8.15
C VAL A 87 -8.60 -5.59 9.43
N ASP A 88 -8.01 -5.02 10.47
CA ASP A 88 -8.66 -4.75 11.76
C ASP A 88 -8.55 -3.24 12.02
N LEU A 89 -9.29 -2.48 11.20
CA LEU A 89 -9.36 -1.02 11.22
C LEU A 89 -10.66 -0.52 10.57
N ASN A 90 -10.97 0.76 10.78
CA ASN A 90 -12.03 1.43 10.04
C ASN A 90 -11.57 1.79 8.62
N VAL A 91 -11.96 0.99 7.63
CA VAL A 91 -11.52 1.14 6.24
C VAL A 91 -11.90 2.49 5.64
N GLU A 92 -13.13 2.95 5.87
CA GLU A 92 -13.62 4.20 5.29
C GLU A 92 -12.86 5.41 5.80
N GLU A 93 -12.65 5.47 7.12
CA GLU A 93 -11.88 6.52 7.77
C GLU A 93 -10.41 6.46 7.35
N THR A 94 -9.83 5.26 7.28
CA THR A 94 -8.43 5.06 6.85
C THR A 94 -8.19 5.56 5.43
N ILE A 95 -9.08 5.20 4.48
CA ILE A 95 -9.03 5.72 3.10
C ILE A 95 -9.12 7.24 3.09
N ARG A 96 -10.06 7.80 3.86
CA ARG A 96 -10.31 9.24 3.92
C ARG A 96 -9.10 10.01 4.42
N GLU A 97 -8.47 9.59 5.51
CA GLU A 97 -7.32 10.30 6.06
C GLU A 97 -6.05 10.13 5.22
N ILE A 98 -5.78 8.93 4.69
CA ILE A 98 -4.64 8.75 3.78
C ILE A 98 -4.80 9.67 2.56
N HIS A 99 -6.00 9.70 1.97
CA HIS A 99 -6.28 10.54 0.81
C HIS A 99 -6.18 12.03 1.12
N LYS A 100 -6.57 12.46 2.33
CA LYS A 100 -6.38 13.86 2.78
C LYS A 100 -4.91 14.24 2.87
N VAL A 101 -4.03 13.32 3.30
CA VAL A 101 -2.58 13.56 3.36
C VAL A 101 -1.98 13.58 1.95
N SER A 102 -2.35 12.62 1.10
CA SER A 102 -1.95 12.60 -0.31
C SER A 102 -2.98 11.87 -1.17
N PRO A 103 -3.62 12.56 -2.13
CA PRO A 103 -4.51 11.94 -3.12
C PRO A 103 -3.83 10.87 -3.98
N ASP A 104 -2.51 10.94 -4.12
CA ASP A 104 -1.72 10.08 -5.02
C ASP A 104 -1.20 8.81 -4.34
N ALA A 105 -1.38 8.69 -3.01
CA ALA A 105 -0.82 7.59 -2.24
C ALA A 105 -1.61 6.28 -2.37
N LEU A 106 -2.91 6.32 -2.65
CA LEU A 106 -3.77 5.13 -2.64
C LEU A 106 -3.83 4.46 -4.02
N MET A 107 -3.74 3.12 -4.02
CA MET A 107 -4.00 2.28 -5.18
C MET A 107 -4.97 1.16 -4.81
N PHE A 108 -6.08 1.04 -5.53
CA PHE A 108 -7.05 -0.02 -5.28
C PHE A 108 -6.60 -1.36 -5.86
N GLY A 109 -7.07 -2.45 -5.24
CA GLY A 109 -7.08 -3.77 -5.85
C GLY A 109 -7.93 -4.74 -5.03
N THR A 110 -8.26 -5.88 -5.63
CA THR A 110 -9.24 -6.80 -5.03
C THR A 110 -8.64 -7.73 -3.96
N ASP A 111 -7.33 -8.00 -4.01
CA ASP A 111 -6.70 -9.06 -3.20
C ASP A 111 -7.36 -10.44 -3.41
N LEU A 112 -7.92 -10.70 -4.61
CA LEU A 112 -8.40 -12.02 -4.99
C LEU A 112 -7.23 -13.04 -5.10
N PRO A 113 -7.46 -14.33 -4.79
CA PRO A 113 -8.71 -14.93 -4.34
C PRO A 113 -8.95 -14.85 -2.81
N SER A 114 -8.29 -13.92 -2.12
CA SER A 114 -8.51 -13.62 -0.69
C SER A 114 -8.31 -14.83 0.25
N THR A 115 -7.40 -15.75 -0.09
CA THR A 115 -7.18 -17.07 0.57
C THR A 115 -6.93 -17.03 2.08
N ARG A 116 -6.78 -15.85 2.68
CA ARG A 116 -6.37 -15.63 4.07
C ARG A 116 -7.17 -14.51 4.77
N ALA A 117 -8.18 -13.96 4.11
CA ALA A 117 -9.04 -12.94 4.68
C ALA A 117 -10.23 -13.58 5.42
N ARG A 118 -10.74 -12.92 6.46
CA ARG A 118 -11.96 -13.36 7.18
C ARG A 118 -13.17 -13.32 6.26
N ARG A 119 -13.19 -12.33 5.36
CA ARG A 119 -14.18 -12.12 4.31
C ARG A 119 -13.44 -11.99 2.98
N VAL A 120 -13.91 -12.69 1.95
CA VAL A 120 -13.38 -12.53 0.58
C VAL A 120 -13.77 -11.17 0.01
N TYR A 121 -13.08 -10.73 -1.05
CA TYR A 121 -13.50 -9.57 -1.82
C TYR A 121 -14.99 -9.64 -2.20
N SER A 122 -15.68 -8.51 -2.07
CA SER A 122 -16.96 -8.27 -2.72
C SER A 122 -16.93 -6.89 -3.39
N ASP A 123 -17.79 -6.66 -4.38
CA ASP A 123 -17.87 -5.37 -5.05
C ASP A 123 -18.24 -4.21 -4.12
N GLN A 124 -18.74 -4.52 -2.90
CA GLN A 124 -18.88 -3.52 -1.85
C GLN A 124 -17.54 -2.85 -1.52
N ASP A 125 -16.41 -3.54 -1.63
CA ASP A 125 -15.08 -2.95 -1.37
C ASP A 125 -14.76 -1.88 -2.42
N PHE A 126 -15.17 -2.09 -3.67
CA PHE A 126 -15.07 -1.08 -4.73
C PHE A 126 -16.02 0.10 -4.46
N TYR A 127 -17.28 -0.18 -4.10
CA TYR A 127 -18.25 0.86 -3.77
C TYR A 127 -17.85 1.67 -2.53
N THR A 128 -17.23 1.06 -1.52
CA THR A 128 -16.70 1.78 -0.33
C THR A 128 -15.72 2.87 -0.75
N VAL A 129 -14.83 2.62 -1.71
CA VAL A 129 -13.89 3.65 -2.19
C VAL A 129 -14.63 4.79 -2.88
N LEU A 130 -15.64 4.47 -3.72
CA LEU A 130 -16.50 5.46 -4.37
C LEU A 130 -17.28 6.31 -3.37
N ASP A 131 -17.90 5.69 -2.38
CA ASP A 131 -18.72 6.36 -1.37
C ASP A 131 -17.88 7.31 -0.50
N VAL A 132 -16.63 6.93 -0.21
CA VAL A 132 -15.72 7.71 0.64
C VAL A 132 -15.13 8.91 -0.09
N LEU A 133 -14.70 8.72 -1.35
CA LEU A 133 -13.90 9.70 -2.10
C LEU A 133 -14.69 10.45 -3.19
N GLY A 134 -15.83 9.91 -3.61
CA GLY A 134 -16.55 10.37 -4.79
C GLY A 134 -15.88 9.92 -6.10
N GLU A 135 -16.60 10.02 -7.22
CA GLU A 135 -16.19 9.48 -8.52
C GLU A 135 -14.83 10.00 -9.00
N ASN A 136 -14.62 11.31 -8.93
CA ASN A 136 -13.42 11.96 -9.47
C ASN A 136 -12.13 11.49 -8.78
N GLU A 137 -12.12 11.44 -7.45
CA GLU A 137 -10.94 11.05 -6.70
C GLU A 137 -10.78 9.52 -6.67
N ALA A 138 -11.89 8.77 -6.62
CA ALA A 138 -11.85 7.31 -6.75
C ALA A 138 -11.26 6.85 -8.09
N GLN A 139 -11.48 7.59 -9.18
CA GLN A 139 -10.87 7.29 -10.49
C GLN A 139 -9.33 7.26 -10.42
N LYS A 140 -8.70 8.17 -9.66
CA LYS A 140 -7.24 8.18 -9.46
C LYS A 140 -6.80 6.94 -8.70
N VAL A 141 -7.51 6.60 -7.62
CA VAL A 141 -7.23 5.42 -6.78
C VAL A 141 -7.42 4.12 -7.55
N PHE A 142 -8.37 4.05 -8.47
CA PHE A 142 -8.63 2.86 -9.30
C PHE A 142 -7.65 2.67 -10.45
N SER A 143 -6.94 3.71 -10.88
CA SER A 143 -6.12 3.63 -12.11
C SER A 143 -4.89 4.52 -12.09
N GLU A 144 -5.07 5.85 -12.06
CA GLU A 144 -3.99 6.79 -12.37
C GLU A 144 -2.81 6.68 -11.41
N ASN A 145 -3.08 6.53 -10.11
CA ASN A 145 -2.06 6.37 -9.09
C ASN A 145 -1.23 5.12 -9.33
N ALA A 146 -1.88 4.02 -9.73
CA ALA A 146 -1.20 2.77 -10.08
C ALA A 146 -0.37 2.93 -11.36
N ILE A 147 -0.90 3.54 -12.42
CA ILE A 147 -0.15 3.78 -13.66
C ILE A 147 1.12 4.58 -13.37
N ASN A 148 1.00 5.67 -12.61
CA ASN A 148 2.12 6.52 -12.22
C ASN A 148 3.12 5.77 -11.33
N PHE A 149 2.64 5.04 -10.32
CA PHE A 149 3.49 4.31 -9.40
C PHE A 149 4.21 3.12 -10.06
N TYR A 150 3.54 2.35 -10.92
CA TYR A 150 4.19 1.24 -11.62
C TYR A 150 5.04 1.69 -12.82
N GLY A 151 4.95 2.97 -13.22
CA GLY A 151 5.70 3.53 -14.35
C GLY A 151 5.24 2.96 -15.69
N LEU A 152 3.94 2.67 -15.80
CA LEU A 152 3.35 2.17 -17.05
C LEU A 152 3.11 3.35 -17.98
N GLU A 153 3.34 3.14 -19.28
CA GLU A 153 2.92 4.13 -20.28
C GLU A 153 1.39 4.25 -20.23
N LYS A 154 0.88 5.49 -20.21
CA LYS A 154 -0.56 5.72 -20.38
C LYS A 154 -0.93 5.28 -21.79
N THR A 155 -1.56 4.12 -21.93
CA THR A 155 -2.15 3.71 -23.19
C THR A 155 -3.17 4.78 -23.57
N GLN A 156 -2.96 5.47 -24.69
CA GLN A 156 -4.00 6.36 -25.24
C GLN A 156 -5.23 5.50 -25.52
N ALA A 157 -6.33 5.82 -24.84
CA ALA A 157 -7.64 5.23 -25.08
C ALA A 157 -8.26 5.78 -26.36
#